data_AF-A0AA41S9S9-F1
#
_entry.id   AF-A0AA41S9S9-F1
#
_cell.length_a   1.000
_cell.length_b   1.000
_cell.length_c   1.000
_cell.angle_alpha   90.00
_cell.angle_beta   90.00
_cell.angle_gamma   90.00
#
_symmetry.space_group_name_H-M   'P 1'
#
loop_
_entity.id
_entity.type
_entity.pdbx_description
1 polymer ?
#
loop_
_entity_poly.entity_id
_entity_poly.type
_entity_poly.pdbx_seq_one_letter_code
_entity_poly.pdbx_strand_id
1 'polypeptide(L)'
;MPDTIFVRVYEGRLDLLRAVIGGAAGTPYHDGLFFFDVHYPSNYPDTPPLVHYHAHNLRLNPNLYNCGKVCLSLLNTWSGRKDEMWTPNKSNMLQVLLSIQALVLNTKPYFNEPGWASSAGTVHGEKSSQKYNESTFILSCRTILYTLKNPPKHFEDYVLGHFRLRAHPFLLACKAYIEGVQVGCVVEGVQDVDEGQTSSSSHFKSEVGTMAGNLVPIFIQKGAKNCEQFVCLGDAFRLAKANYTNIFKKDFYEPVQDQVAAAVSLSCPC
;
A
#
# COMPACT_ATOMS: atom_id res chain seq x y z
N MET A 1 19.77 7.35 -0.12
CA MET A 1 18.37 6.94 -0.37
C MET A 1 17.81 6.49 0.96
N PRO A 2 16.57 6.82 1.34
CA PRO A 2 15.98 6.34 2.59
C PRO A 2 16.05 4.81 2.66
N ASP A 3 16.26 4.25 3.85
CA ASP A 3 16.42 2.80 4.05
C ASP A 3 15.19 1.98 3.64
N THR A 4 14.05 2.65 3.44
CA THR A 4 12.78 2.06 3.02
C THR A 4 12.56 2.04 1.51
N ILE A 5 13.49 2.57 0.70
CA ILE A 5 13.43 2.48 -0.76
C ILE A 5 14.57 1.58 -1.23
N PHE A 6 14.24 0.53 -1.97
CA PHE A 6 15.22 -0.38 -2.55
C PHE A 6 14.99 -0.51 -4.06
N VAL A 7 16.07 -0.59 -4.83
CA VAL A 7 16.04 -0.59 -6.30
C VAL A 7 16.91 -1.71 -6.85
N ARG A 8 16.41 -2.42 -7.85
CA ARG A 8 17.20 -3.34 -8.68
C ARG A 8 17.15 -2.91 -10.15
N VAL A 9 18.30 -2.98 -10.80
CA VAL A 9 18.46 -2.71 -12.24
C VAL A 9 18.71 -4.04 -12.95
N TYR A 10 18.26 -4.16 -14.19
CA TYR A 10 18.50 -5.34 -15.01
C TYR A 10 19.89 -5.24 -15.66
N GLU A 11 20.75 -6.25 -15.44
CA GLU A 11 22.16 -6.25 -15.87
C GLU A 11 22.36 -5.96 -17.37
N GLY A 12 21.46 -6.48 -18.21
CA GLY A 12 21.48 -6.25 -19.67
C GLY A 12 20.56 -5.15 -20.19
N ARG A 13 19.81 -4.47 -19.30
CA ARG A 13 18.78 -3.48 -19.67
C ARG A 13 18.79 -2.34 -18.65
N LEU A 14 19.76 -1.43 -18.79
CA LEU A 14 19.91 -0.26 -17.92
C LEU A 14 18.74 0.72 -18.02
N ASP A 15 17.95 0.62 -19.09
CA ASP A 15 16.70 1.33 -19.31
C ASP A 15 15.53 0.74 -18.50
N LEU A 16 15.73 -0.37 -17.80
CA LEU A 16 14.74 -1.00 -16.92
C LEU A 16 15.24 -1.04 -15.48
N LEU A 17 14.38 -0.64 -14.56
CA LEU A 17 14.58 -0.91 -13.13
C LEU A 17 13.26 -1.25 -12.45
N ARG A 18 13.37 -1.92 -11.31
CA ARG A 18 12.26 -2.13 -10.38
C ARG A 18 12.61 -1.50 -9.04
N ALA A 19 11.73 -0.64 -8.55
CA ALA A 19 11.81 -0.07 -7.23
C ALA A 19 10.77 -0.71 -6.31
N VAL A 20 11.11 -0.84 -5.03
CA VAL A 20 10.17 -1.15 -3.96
C VAL A 20 10.25 -0.04 -2.91
N ILE A 21 9.09 0.42 -2.47
CA ILE A 21 8.95 1.41 -1.40
C ILE A 21 8.23 0.72 -0.23
N GLY A 22 8.88 0.67 0.93
CA GLY A 22 8.26 0.26 2.18
C GLY A 22 7.36 1.36 2.70
N GLY A 23 6.14 1.01 3.11
CA GLY A 23 5.21 1.97 3.71
C GLY A 23 5.72 2.49 5.04
N ALA A 24 5.71 3.81 5.21
CA ALA A 24 6.22 4.46 6.40
C ALA A 24 5.30 4.23 7.62
N ALA A 25 5.90 4.18 8.82
CA ALA A 25 5.16 4.23 10.07
C ALA A 25 4.29 5.49 10.12
N GLY A 26 3.15 5.43 10.81
CA GLY A 26 2.20 6.55 10.84
C GLY A 26 1.21 6.61 9.68
N THR A 27 1.44 5.85 8.60
CA THR A 27 0.61 5.87 7.38
C THR A 27 -0.27 4.62 7.29
N PRO A 28 -1.41 4.63 6.57
CA PRO A 28 -2.19 3.41 6.32
C PRO A 28 -1.46 2.37 5.44
N TYR A 29 -0.22 2.67 5.03
CA TYR A 29 0.65 1.83 4.21
C TYR A 29 1.68 1.06 5.03
N HIS A 30 1.81 1.36 6.33
CA HIS A 30 2.90 0.88 7.18
C HIS A 30 3.15 -0.63 7.06
N ASP A 31 4.42 -1.01 7.08
CA ASP A 31 4.92 -2.40 6.92
C ASP A 31 4.62 -3.08 5.58
N GLY A 32 3.82 -2.47 4.71
CA GLY A 32 3.61 -2.93 3.34
C GLY A 32 4.82 -2.71 2.43
N LEU A 33 4.88 -3.46 1.33
CA LEU A 33 5.84 -3.27 0.23
C LEU A 33 5.09 -2.93 -1.05
N PHE A 34 5.46 -1.82 -1.69
CA PHE A 34 4.81 -1.31 -2.90
C PHE A 34 5.82 -1.29 -4.05
N PHE A 35 5.53 -2.04 -5.11
CA PHE A 35 6.46 -2.27 -6.22
C PHE A 35 6.12 -1.40 -7.44
N PHE A 36 7.17 -0.88 -8.06
CA PHE A 36 7.10 -0.01 -9.23
C PHE A 36 8.10 -0.48 -10.29
N ASP A 37 7.59 -0.80 -11.46
CA ASP A 37 8.42 -1.00 -12.66
C ASP A 37 8.66 0.33 -13.33
N VAL A 38 9.90 0.56 -13.76
CA VAL A 38 10.33 1.81 -14.37
C VAL A 38 11.04 1.50 -15.69
N HIS A 39 10.65 2.23 -16.72
CA HIS A 39 11.27 2.19 -18.05
C HIS A 39 11.71 3.58 -18.47
N TYR A 40 12.99 3.72 -18.79
CA TYR A 40 13.56 4.92 -19.37
C TYR A 40 13.36 4.89 -20.90
N PRO A 41 12.52 5.77 -21.47
CA PRO A 41 12.31 5.78 -22.91
C PRO A 41 13.58 6.20 -23.67
N SER A 42 13.63 5.93 -24.97
CA SER A 42 14.79 6.22 -25.83
C SER A 42 15.19 7.70 -25.89
N ASN A 43 14.25 8.60 -25.58
CA ASN A 43 14.45 10.04 -25.50
C ASN A 43 14.57 10.54 -24.05
N TYR A 44 14.84 9.67 -23.08
CA TYR A 44 15.25 10.10 -21.75
C TYR A 44 16.62 10.82 -21.84
N PRO A 45 16.85 11.96 -21.15
CA PRO A 45 16.00 12.59 -20.14
C PRO A 45 15.08 13.70 -20.65
N ASP A 46 14.88 13.86 -21.97
CA ASP A 46 13.98 14.88 -22.52
C ASP A 46 12.51 14.61 -22.15
N THR A 47 12.15 13.35 -21.90
CA THR A 47 10.87 12.95 -21.30
C THR A 47 11.06 12.18 -20.00
N PRO A 48 10.06 12.20 -19.08
CA PRO A 48 10.15 11.48 -17.83
C PRO A 48 10.21 9.96 -18.05
N PRO A 49 10.72 9.21 -17.05
CA PRO A 49 10.60 7.76 -17.06
C PRO A 49 9.13 7.34 -17.01
N LEU A 50 8.81 6.19 -17.61
CA LEU A 50 7.51 5.55 -17.47
C LEU A 50 7.51 4.72 -16.18
N VAL A 51 6.49 4.89 -15.33
CA VAL A 51 6.37 4.18 -14.05
C VAL A 51 5.05 3.43 -13.99
N HIS A 52 5.12 2.16 -13.61
CA HIS A 52 3.97 1.27 -13.45
C HIS A 52 3.93 0.67 -12.05
N TYR A 53 2.84 0.91 -11.32
CA TYR A 53 2.59 0.36 -9.98
C TYR A 53 1.98 -1.04 -10.07
N HIS A 54 2.50 -1.97 -9.26
CA HIS A 54 1.96 -3.33 -9.14
C HIS A 54 0.67 -3.30 -8.30
N ALA A 55 -0.44 -2.99 -8.94
CA ALA A 55 -1.68 -2.65 -8.24
C ALA A 55 -2.49 -3.86 -7.73
N HIS A 56 -2.28 -5.05 -8.28
CA HIS A 56 -3.11 -6.24 -7.99
C HIS A 56 -4.63 -5.98 -8.15
N ASN A 57 -5.01 -5.15 -9.13
CA ASN A 57 -6.38 -4.65 -9.33
C ASN A 57 -6.99 -3.90 -8.14
N LEU A 58 -6.18 -3.42 -7.19
CA LEU A 58 -6.61 -2.62 -6.04
C LEU A 58 -6.40 -1.14 -6.32
N ARG A 59 -7.40 -0.30 -6.00
CA ARG A 59 -7.25 1.16 -6.00
C ARG A 59 -6.79 1.63 -4.63
N LEU A 60 -5.48 1.61 -4.40
CA LEU A 60 -4.89 1.86 -3.09
C LEU A 60 -4.83 3.36 -2.71
N ASN A 61 -4.73 4.25 -3.68
CA ASN A 61 -4.57 5.69 -3.46
C ASN A 61 -5.18 6.46 -4.66
N PRO A 62 -5.61 7.73 -4.51
CA PRO A 62 -6.09 8.52 -5.63
C PRO A 62 -5.06 8.66 -6.76
N ASN A 63 -3.76 8.63 -6.45
CA ASN A 63 -2.68 8.67 -7.45
C ASN A 63 -2.17 7.29 -7.90
N LEU A 64 -2.64 6.18 -7.31
CA LEU A 64 -2.23 4.81 -7.66
C LEU A 64 -3.41 3.99 -8.16
N TYR A 65 -3.55 3.91 -9.48
CA TYR A 65 -4.71 3.32 -10.13
C TYR A 65 -4.66 1.79 -10.09
N ASN A 66 -5.82 1.14 -10.12
CA ASN A 66 -5.93 -0.33 -10.19
C ASN A 66 -5.30 -0.94 -11.46
N CYS A 67 -5.21 -0.16 -12.54
CA CYS A 67 -4.51 -0.48 -13.79
C CYS A 67 -2.97 -0.30 -13.69
N GLY A 68 -2.45 0.15 -12.54
CA GLY A 68 -1.04 0.41 -12.30
C GLY A 68 -0.53 1.79 -12.74
N LYS A 69 -1.41 2.69 -13.21
CA LYS A 69 -1.02 4.07 -13.51
C LYS A 69 -0.67 4.84 -12.24
N VAL A 70 0.42 5.60 -12.29
CA VAL A 70 0.87 6.51 -11.23
C VAL A 70 0.66 7.95 -11.70
N CYS A 71 -0.19 8.74 -11.03
CA CYS A 71 -0.39 10.15 -11.35
C CYS A 71 0.56 11.01 -10.49
N LEU A 72 1.55 11.66 -11.12
CA LEU A 72 2.51 12.58 -10.49
C LEU A 72 2.93 13.65 -11.50
N SER A 73 3.09 14.90 -11.08
CA SER A 73 3.49 16.01 -11.98
C SER A 73 4.87 15.75 -12.61
N LEU A 74 5.82 15.22 -11.83
CA LEU A 74 7.15 14.81 -12.31
C LEU A 74 7.11 13.69 -13.36
N LEU A 75 6.00 12.97 -13.50
CA LEU A 75 5.80 11.94 -14.52
C LEU A 75 4.94 12.44 -15.69
N ASN A 76 4.60 13.73 -15.70
CA ASN A 76 3.66 14.34 -16.63
C ASN A 76 2.29 13.62 -16.70
N THR A 77 1.91 12.95 -15.61
CA THR A 77 0.64 12.21 -15.49
C THR A 77 -0.33 12.91 -14.53
N TRP A 78 0.04 14.09 -14.03
CA TRP A 78 -0.79 14.93 -13.19
C TRP A 78 -0.50 16.41 -13.42
N SER A 79 -1.46 17.28 -13.13
CA SER A 79 -1.26 18.73 -13.18
C SER A 79 -0.33 19.20 -12.05
N GLY A 80 0.56 20.14 -12.36
CA GLY A 80 1.42 20.81 -11.39
C GLY A 80 1.90 22.14 -11.92
N ARG A 81 2.57 22.93 -11.08
CA ARG A 81 3.26 24.16 -11.50
C ARG A 81 4.44 23.79 -12.41
N LYS A 82 4.91 24.73 -13.24
CA LYS A 82 6.03 24.47 -14.18
C LYS A 82 7.29 23.93 -13.49
N ASP A 83 7.56 24.36 -12.27
CA ASP A 83 8.68 23.94 -11.43
C ASP A 83 8.48 22.57 -10.75
N GLU A 84 7.25 22.02 -10.77
CA GLU A 84 6.89 20.69 -10.26
C GLU A 84 6.83 19.63 -11.37
N MET A 85 6.91 20.04 -12.64
CA MET A 85 6.90 19.16 -13.80
C MET A 85 8.30 18.61 -14.09
N TRP A 86 8.37 17.54 -14.87
CA TRP A 86 9.64 16.99 -15.33
C TRP A 86 10.47 18.05 -16.07
N THR A 87 11.70 18.28 -15.61
CA THR A 87 12.66 19.19 -16.26
C THR A 87 13.88 18.39 -16.71
N PRO A 88 14.14 18.29 -18.03
CA PRO A 88 15.30 17.56 -18.55
C PRO A 88 16.60 18.00 -17.90
N ASN A 89 17.47 17.03 -17.60
CA ASN A 89 18.79 17.22 -16.96
C ASN A 89 18.77 17.84 -15.54
N LYS A 90 17.60 18.12 -14.96
CA LYS A 90 17.45 18.55 -13.56
C LYS A 90 16.67 17.54 -12.74
N SER A 91 15.59 17.02 -13.31
CA SER A 91 14.78 15.99 -12.69
C SER A 91 15.47 14.63 -12.75
N ASN A 92 15.28 13.80 -11.72
CA ASN A 92 15.87 12.45 -11.67
C ASN A 92 14.94 11.43 -10.99
N MET A 93 15.28 10.15 -11.12
CA MET A 93 14.45 9.06 -10.57
C MET A 93 14.38 9.08 -9.04
N LEU A 94 15.42 9.54 -8.36
CA LEU A 94 15.40 9.68 -6.90
C LEU A 94 14.30 10.66 -6.47
N GLN A 95 14.15 11.79 -7.14
CA GLN A 95 13.06 12.74 -6.87
C GLN A 95 11.69 12.10 -7.10
N VAL A 96 11.51 11.32 -8.17
CA VAL A 96 10.25 10.60 -8.43
C VAL A 96 9.93 9.64 -7.28
N LEU A 97 10.90 8.81 -6.85
CA LEU A 97 10.69 7.84 -5.77
C LEU A 97 10.40 8.53 -4.42
N LEU A 98 11.12 9.60 -4.12
CA LEU A 98 10.87 10.42 -2.92
C LEU A 98 9.50 11.10 -2.97
N SER A 99 9.07 11.59 -4.13
CA SER A 99 7.73 12.16 -4.31
C SER A 99 6.63 11.12 -4.13
N ILE A 100 6.80 9.89 -4.63
CA ILE A 100 5.84 8.80 -4.37
C ILE A 100 5.78 8.52 -2.87
N GLN A 101 6.92 8.37 -2.19
CA GLN A 101 6.94 8.11 -0.76
C GLN A 101 6.29 9.24 0.06
N ALA A 102 6.64 10.50 -0.23
CA ALA A 102 6.22 11.65 0.58
C ALA A 102 4.82 12.17 0.25
N LEU A 103 4.44 12.20 -1.03
CA LEU A 103 3.19 12.83 -1.49
C LEU A 103 2.10 11.80 -1.73
N VAL A 104 2.44 10.58 -2.16
CA VAL A 104 1.43 9.56 -2.48
C VAL A 104 1.19 8.66 -1.27
N LEU A 105 2.23 8.07 -0.70
CA LEU A 105 2.14 7.13 0.43
C LEU A 105 2.13 7.84 1.80
N ASN A 106 1.35 8.91 1.93
CA ASN A 106 1.33 9.79 3.11
C ASN A 106 0.31 9.34 4.19
N THR A 107 0.21 10.09 5.30
CA THR A 107 -0.65 9.77 6.46
C THR A 107 -2.14 10.00 6.23
N LYS A 108 -2.51 10.85 5.26
CA LYS A 108 -3.89 11.26 4.95
C LYS A 108 -4.17 11.24 3.44
N PRO A 109 -4.06 10.07 2.78
CA PRO A 109 -4.17 9.93 1.33
C PRO A 109 -5.53 10.32 0.74
N TYR A 110 -6.58 10.46 1.56
CA TYR A 110 -7.86 11.04 1.16
C TYR A 110 -7.70 12.40 0.47
N PHE A 111 -6.83 13.27 0.99
CA PHE A 111 -6.64 14.62 0.47
C PHE A 111 -5.82 14.68 -0.82
N ASN A 112 -5.33 13.54 -1.31
CA ASN A 112 -4.70 13.45 -2.63
C ASN A 112 -5.72 13.54 -3.77
N GLU A 113 -7.01 13.34 -3.48
CA GLU A 113 -8.09 13.52 -4.47
C GLU A 113 -8.24 15.00 -4.85
N PRO A 114 -8.29 15.34 -6.16
CA PRO A 114 -8.66 16.66 -6.65
C PRO A 114 -9.83 17.29 -5.92
N GLY A 115 -9.63 18.52 -5.46
CA GLY A 115 -10.67 19.32 -4.83
C GLY A 115 -10.97 18.99 -3.37
N TRP A 116 -10.35 17.95 -2.79
CA TRP A 116 -10.58 17.59 -1.38
C TRP A 116 -9.59 18.25 -0.43
N ALA A 117 -8.44 18.72 -0.93
CA ALA A 117 -7.41 19.38 -0.13
C ALA A 117 -7.92 20.58 0.71
N SER A 118 -8.90 21.34 0.21
CA SER A 118 -9.49 22.48 0.94
C SER A 118 -10.31 22.07 2.17
N SER A 119 -10.69 20.79 2.27
CA SER A 119 -11.41 20.24 3.43
C SER A 119 -10.48 19.75 4.55
N ALA A 120 -9.17 19.74 4.34
CA ALA A 120 -8.20 19.36 5.36
C ALA A 120 -8.31 20.27 6.60
N GLY A 121 -8.22 19.69 7.80
CA GLY A 121 -8.42 20.40 9.06
C GLY A 121 -9.88 20.68 9.43
N THR A 122 -10.85 20.48 8.52
CA THR A 122 -12.28 20.55 8.89
C THR A 122 -12.73 19.26 9.56
N VAL A 123 -13.69 19.34 10.49
CA VAL A 123 -14.24 18.15 11.18
C VAL A 123 -14.75 17.09 10.18
N HIS A 124 -15.41 17.54 9.11
CA HIS A 124 -15.91 16.62 8.07
C HIS A 124 -14.77 15.99 7.26
N GLY A 125 -13.82 16.78 6.79
CA GLY A 125 -12.68 16.29 6.01
C GLY A 125 -11.81 15.32 6.80
N GLU A 126 -11.52 15.61 8.06
CA GLU A 126 -10.75 14.72 8.94
C GLU A 126 -11.48 13.40 9.20
N LYS A 127 -12.79 13.43 9.42
CA LYS A 127 -13.61 12.21 9.58
C LYS A 127 -13.64 11.37 8.29
N SER A 128 -13.69 12.00 7.12
CA SER A 128 -13.63 11.31 5.83
C SER A 128 -12.23 10.71 5.59
N SER A 129 -11.17 11.44 5.96
CA SER A 129 -9.80 10.95 5.89
C SER A 129 -9.57 9.73 6.79
N GLN A 130 -10.12 9.71 8.01
CA GLN A 130 -10.03 8.55 8.90
C GLN A 130 -10.68 7.29 8.28
N LYS A 131 -11.88 7.42 7.71
CA LYS A 131 -12.55 6.31 7.01
C LYS A 131 -11.78 5.84 5.77
N TYR A 132 -11.16 6.77 5.06
CA TYR A 132 -10.31 6.45 3.92
C TYR A 132 -9.06 5.68 4.35
N ASN A 133 -8.44 6.05 5.49
CA ASN A 133 -7.31 5.33 6.07
C ASN A 133 -7.68 3.90 6.47
N GLU A 134 -8.86 3.68 7.08
CA GLU A 134 -9.39 2.34 7.37
C GLU A 134 -9.45 1.47 6.11
N SER A 135 -10.05 2.02 5.03
CA SER A 135 -10.18 1.31 3.75
C SER A 135 -8.82 1.04 3.11
N THR A 136 -7.92 2.03 3.14
CA THR A 136 -6.56 1.93 2.59
C THR A 136 -5.75 0.87 3.32
N PHE A 137 -5.85 0.80 4.65
CA PHE A 137 -5.14 -0.21 5.43
C PHE A 137 -5.61 -1.64 5.12
N ILE A 138 -6.91 -1.86 4.93
CA ILE A 138 -7.44 -3.17 4.48
C ILE A 138 -6.83 -3.53 3.11
N LEU A 139 -6.74 -2.58 2.19
CA LEU A 139 -6.11 -2.80 0.89
C LEU A 139 -4.60 -3.06 1.02
N SER A 140 -3.89 -2.38 1.92
CA SER A 140 -2.49 -2.67 2.25
C SER A 140 -2.33 -4.11 2.76
N CYS A 141 -3.23 -4.59 3.63
CA CYS A 141 -3.23 -5.98 4.08
C CYS A 141 -3.38 -6.98 2.90
N ARG A 142 -4.26 -6.66 1.94
CA ARG A 142 -4.44 -7.48 0.72
C ARG A 142 -3.20 -7.45 -0.16
N THR A 143 -2.57 -6.30 -0.34
CA THR A 143 -1.29 -6.17 -1.06
C THR A 143 -0.20 -7.01 -0.41
N ILE A 144 -0.06 -6.98 0.92
CA ILE A 144 0.87 -7.86 1.67
C ILE A 144 0.57 -9.33 1.39
N LEU A 145 -0.69 -9.74 1.47
CA LEU A 145 -1.11 -11.12 1.21
C LEU A 145 -0.74 -11.56 -0.22
N TYR A 146 -1.01 -10.73 -1.22
CA TYR A 146 -0.70 -11.03 -2.62
C TYR A 146 0.80 -11.07 -2.88
N THR A 147 1.56 -10.14 -2.29
CA THR A 147 3.02 -10.07 -2.38
C THR A 147 3.69 -11.29 -1.75
N LEU A 148 3.20 -11.77 -0.61
CA LEU A 148 3.72 -12.98 0.04
C LEU A 148 3.43 -14.26 -0.75
N LYS A 149 2.27 -14.30 -1.43
CA LYS A 149 1.87 -15.45 -2.27
C LYS A 149 2.62 -15.48 -3.59
N ASN A 150 2.81 -14.33 -4.23
CA ASN A 150 3.46 -14.20 -5.52
C ASN A 150 4.42 -13.00 -5.50
N PRO A 151 5.59 -13.12 -4.84
CA PRO A 151 6.57 -12.04 -4.79
C PRO A 151 7.06 -11.69 -6.21
N PRO A 152 7.32 -10.41 -6.51
CA PRO A 152 7.90 -10.03 -7.80
C PRO A 152 9.23 -10.76 -8.03
N LYS A 153 9.45 -11.21 -9.26
CA LYS A 153 10.69 -11.91 -9.65
C LYS A 153 11.92 -11.14 -9.20
N HIS A 154 12.88 -11.86 -8.62
CA HIS A 154 14.13 -11.32 -8.08
C HIS A 154 13.96 -10.41 -6.84
N PHE A 155 12.81 -10.44 -6.18
CA PHE A 155 12.59 -9.79 -4.89
C PHE A 155 12.11 -10.77 -3.82
N GLU A 156 12.14 -12.07 -4.09
CA GLU A 156 11.64 -13.13 -3.21
C GLU A 156 12.33 -13.08 -1.84
N ASP A 157 13.66 -13.00 -1.81
CA ASP A 157 14.43 -12.93 -0.57
C ASP A 157 14.24 -11.59 0.15
N TYR A 158 14.08 -10.49 -0.59
CA TYR A 158 13.83 -9.16 -0.02
C TYR A 158 12.46 -9.12 0.67
N VAL A 159 11.41 -9.60 -0.01
CA VAL A 159 10.05 -9.73 0.53
C VAL A 159 10.06 -10.62 1.76
N LEU A 160 10.71 -11.78 1.67
CA LEU A 160 10.81 -12.73 2.77
C LEU A 160 11.54 -12.13 3.99
N GLY A 161 12.69 -11.49 3.77
CA GLY A 161 13.47 -10.82 4.81
C GLY A 161 12.70 -9.70 5.49
N HIS A 162 12.03 -8.85 4.71
CA HIS A 162 11.19 -7.76 5.20
C HIS A 162 10.08 -8.29 6.12
N PHE A 163 9.27 -9.24 5.67
CA PHE A 163 8.15 -9.73 6.47
C PHE A 163 8.57 -10.62 7.64
N ARG A 164 9.75 -11.26 7.62
CA ARG A 164 10.31 -11.91 8.82
C ARG A 164 10.56 -10.92 9.96
N LEU A 165 10.97 -9.69 9.62
CA LEU A 165 11.24 -8.62 10.59
C LEU A 165 9.97 -7.84 10.96
N ARG A 166 9.09 -7.58 9.98
CA ARG A 166 7.95 -6.66 10.15
C ARG A 166 6.62 -7.32 10.48
N ALA A 167 6.48 -8.64 10.32
CA ALA A 167 5.20 -9.32 10.59
C ALA A 167 4.71 -9.17 12.03
N HIS A 168 5.60 -9.27 13.02
CA HIS A 168 5.20 -9.16 14.43
C HIS A 168 4.71 -7.73 14.79
N PRO A 169 5.47 -6.65 14.51
CA PRO A 169 4.98 -5.28 14.66
C PRO A 169 3.69 -5.01 13.88
N PHE A 170 3.57 -5.54 12.66
CA PHE A 170 2.37 -5.37 11.84
C PHE A 170 1.14 -6.02 12.50
N LEU A 171 1.27 -7.25 13.04
CA LEU A 171 0.17 -7.93 13.73
C LEU A 171 -0.18 -7.25 15.07
N LEU A 172 0.78 -6.63 15.76
CA LEU A 172 0.49 -5.78 16.92
C LEU A 172 -0.37 -4.58 16.52
N ALA A 173 -0.04 -3.91 15.41
CA ALA A 173 -0.86 -2.81 14.89
C ALA A 173 -2.27 -3.29 14.51
N CYS A 174 -2.40 -4.43 13.82
CA CYS A 174 -3.71 -5.04 13.53
C CYS A 174 -4.53 -5.26 14.81
N LYS A 175 -3.91 -5.79 15.87
CA LYS A 175 -4.57 -6.00 17.17
C LYS A 175 -5.05 -4.68 17.78
N ALA A 176 -4.20 -3.65 17.81
CA ALA A 176 -4.57 -2.33 18.33
C ALA A 176 -5.73 -1.71 17.54
N TYR A 177 -5.73 -1.85 16.21
CA TYR A 177 -6.80 -1.34 15.34
C TYR A 177 -8.13 -2.06 15.56
N ILE A 178 -8.07 -3.37 15.81
CA ILE A 178 -9.22 -4.17 16.22
C ILE A 178 -9.79 -3.69 17.57
N GLU A 179 -8.92 -3.33 18.51
CA GLU A 179 -9.29 -2.77 19.82
C GLU A 179 -9.81 -1.33 19.74
N GLY A 180 -9.65 -0.67 18.58
CA GLY A 180 -10.24 0.65 18.29
C GLY A 180 -9.25 1.79 18.21
N VAL A 181 -7.94 1.51 18.22
CA VAL A 181 -6.90 2.50 17.92
C VAL A 181 -7.00 2.92 16.45
N GLN A 182 -6.82 4.20 16.17
CA GLN A 182 -6.87 4.72 14.81
C GLN A 182 -5.68 4.25 13.97
N VAL A 183 -5.93 3.99 12.69
CA VAL A 183 -4.91 3.68 11.69
C VAL A 183 -3.83 4.77 11.65
N GLY A 184 -2.58 4.36 11.76
CA GLY A 184 -1.41 5.25 11.80
C GLY A 184 -0.96 5.66 13.21
N CYS A 185 -1.77 5.47 14.27
CA CYS A 185 -1.37 5.85 15.64
C CYS A 185 -0.48 4.83 16.35
N VAL A 186 -0.09 3.75 15.67
CA VAL A 186 0.83 2.73 16.21
C VAL A 186 2.17 2.88 15.52
N VAL A 187 3.19 3.29 16.27
CA VAL A 187 4.56 3.45 15.78
C VAL A 187 5.43 2.41 16.48
N GLU A 188 5.97 1.45 15.72
CA GLU A 188 6.83 0.38 16.24
C GLU A 188 6.24 -0.44 17.42
N GLY A 189 4.90 -0.52 17.49
CA GLY A 189 4.20 -1.22 18.58
C GLY A 189 3.91 -0.36 19.81
N VAL A 190 4.28 0.92 19.79
CA VAL A 190 3.92 1.92 20.81
C VAL A 190 2.68 2.70 20.33
N GLN A 191 1.71 2.87 21.23
CA GLN A 191 0.51 3.67 20.97
C GLN A 191 0.82 5.15 21.25
N ASP A 192 0.56 6.03 20.30
CA ASP A 192 0.42 7.47 20.60
C ASP A 192 -0.97 7.68 21.22
N VAL A 193 -0.99 7.94 22.53
CA VAL A 193 -2.22 8.10 23.31
C VAL A 193 -2.71 9.54 23.15
N ASP A 194 -3.69 9.76 22.28
CA ASP A 194 -4.49 10.99 22.29
C ASP A 194 -5.95 10.61 22.55
N GLU A 195 -6.41 10.86 23.79
CA GLU A 195 -7.65 10.36 24.42
C GLU A 195 -8.96 10.90 23.81
N GLY A 196 -8.92 11.55 22.64
CA GLY A 196 -10.04 12.31 22.09
C GLY A 196 -10.73 11.76 20.84
N GLN A 197 -10.26 10.67 20.22
CA GLN A 197 -10.68 10.34 18.85
C GLN A 197 -11.68 9.19 18.71
N THR A 198 -12.60 9.35 17.75
CA THR A 198 -13.69 8.43 17.45
C THR A 198 -13.21 7.00 17.18
N SER A 199 -13.78 6.03 17.89
CA SER A 199 -13.48 4.59 17.70
C SER A 199 -13.63 4.16 16.24
N SER A 200 -12.70 3.32 15.76
CA SER A 200 -12.73 2.79 14.39
C SER A 200 -14.03 2.04 14.07
N SER A 201 -14.41 2.01 12.80
CA SER A 201 -15.67 1.39 12.38
C SER A 201 -15.71 -0.13 12.66
N SER A 202 -16.89 -0.66 12.97
CA SER A 202 -17.08 -2.10 13.23
C SER A 202 -16.74 -2.97 12.02
N HIS A 203 -17.08 -2.49 10.82
CA HIS A 203 -16.72 -3.12 9.56
C HIS A 203 -15.19 -3.21 9.41
N PHE A 204 -14.48 -2.12 9.66
CA PHE A 204 -13.02 -2.09 9.59
C PHE A 204 -12.39 -3.10 10.57
N LYS A 205 -12.80 -3.11 11.84
CA LYS A 205 -12.31 -4.05 12.85
C LYS A 205 -12.47 -5.51 12.40
N SER A 206 -13.64 -5.85 11.86
CA SER A 206 -13.95 -7.19 11.36
C SER A 206 -13.09 -7.59 10.15
N GLU A 207 -12.91 -6.69 9.18
CA GLU A 207 -12.09 -6.95 8.00
C GLU A 207 -10.61 -7.07 8.36
N VAL A 208 -10.08 -6.22 9.25
CA VAL A 208 -8.69 -6.34 9.75
C VAL A 208 -8.49 -7.66 10.49
N GLY A 209 -9.43 -8.08 11.35
CA GLY A 209 -9.38 -9.40 12.00
C GLY A 209 -9.33 -10.56 11.00
N THR A 210 -10.15 -10.48 9.95
CA THR A 210 -10.15 -11.47 8.86
C THR A 210 -8.82 -11.48 8.10
N MET A 211 -8.28 -10.31 7.74
CA MET A 211 -7.00 -10.20 7.04
C MET A 211 -5.83 -10.69 7.90
N ALA A 212 -5.76 -10.26 9.15
CA ALA A 212 -4.73 -10.71 10.11
C ALA A 212 -4.78 -12.23 10.28
N GLY A 213 -5.97 -12.82 10.49
CA GLY A 213 -6.14 -14.26 10.59
C GLY A 213 -5.70 -15.05 9.36
N ASN A 214 -5.74 -14.44 8.18
CA ASN A 214 -5.24 -15.06 6.95
C ASN A 214 -3.72 -14.88 6.76
N LEU A 215 -3.15 -13.80 7.30
CA LEU A 215 -1.73 -13.46 7.20
C LEU A 215 -0.87 -14.21 8.23
N VAL A 216 -1.37 -14.40 9.46
CA VAL A 216 -0.66 -15.10 10.54
C VAL A 216 -0.07 -16.45 10.10
N PRO A 217 -0.83 -17.41 9.53
CA PRO A 217 -0.27 -18.70 9.14
C PRO A 217 0.80 -18.56 8.04
N ILE A 218 0.65 -17.60 7.13
CA ILE A 218 1.63 -17.34 6.07
C ILE A 218 2.92 -16.77 6.68
N PHE A 219 2.81 -15.81 7.60
CA PHE A 219 3.97 -15.25 8.29
C PHE A 219 4.75 -16.31 9.07
N ILE A 220 4.06 -17.17 9.83
CA ILE A 220 4.68 -18.29 10.56
C ILE A 220 5.37 -19.24 9.57
N GLN A 221 4.67 -19.64 8.50
CA GLN A 221 5.24 -20.52 7.47
C GLN A 221 6.50 -19.92 6.82
N LYS A 222 6.55 -18.60 6.65
CA LYS A 222 7.69 -17.86 6.09
C LYS A 222 8.79 -17.57 7.13
N GLY A 223 8.63 -18.00 8.37
CA GLY A 223 9.65 -17.92 9.42
C GLY A 223 9.65 -16.62 10.22
N ALA A 224 8.54 -15.87 10.22
CA ALA A 224 8.38 -14.75 11.15
C ALA A 224 8.26 -15.26 12.59
N LYS A 225 8.98 -14.62 13.52
CA LYS A 225 9.02 -15.03 14.92
C LYS A 225 7.88 -14.41 15.72
N ASN A 226 7.48 -15.08 16.80
CA ASN A 226 6.51 -14.62 17.79
C ASN A 226 5.11 -14.32 17.22
N CYS A 227 4.79 -14.80 16.01
CA CYS A 227 3.51 -14.57 15.37
C CYS A 227 2.43 -15.56 15.81
N GLU A 228 2.82 -16.64 16.51
CA GLU A 228 1.96 -17.70 17.02
C GLU A 228 0.93 -17.17 18.04
N GLN A 229 1.29 -16.13 18.79
CA GLN A 229 0.40 -15.48 19.75
C GLN A 229 -0.82 -14.80 19.11
N PHE A 230 -0.79 -14.60 17.78
CA PHE A 230 -1.83 -13.91 17.03
C PHE A 230 -2.78 -14.85 16.30
N VAL A 231 -2.62 -16.17 16.43
CA VAL A 231 -3.47 -17.18 15.74
C VAL A 231 -4.96 -16.93 16.01
N CYS A 232 -5.33 -16.58 17.23
CA CYS A 232 -6.72 -16.35 17.61
C CYS A 232 -7.32 -15.01 17.11
N LEU A 233 -6.53 -14.09 16.54
CA LEU A 233 -7.07 -12.84 15.98
C LEU A 233 -8.09 -13.10 14.87
N GLY A 234 -7.85 -14.13 14.05
CA GLY A 234 -8.79 -14.55 13.02
C GLY A 234 -10.02 -15.26 13.60
N ASP A 235 -9.84 -16.04 14.65
CA ASP A 235 -10.89 -16.92 15.18
C ASP A 235 -11.90 -16.17 16.06
N ALA A 236 -11.47 -15.13 16.79
CA ALA A 236 -12.38 -14.25 17.53
C ALA A 236 -13.45 -13.63 16.61
N PHE A 237 -13.09 -13.30 15.37
CA PHE A 237 -14.01 -12.72 14.38
C PHE A 237 -14.71 -13.77 13.52
N ARG A 238 -14.08 -14.90 13.18
CA ARG A 238 -14.78 -16.01 12.51
C ARG A 238 -15.89 -16.58 13.39
N LEU A 239 -15.68 -16.69 14.70
CA LEU A 239 -16.70 -17.11 15.65
C LEU A 239 -17.81 -16.06 15.82
N ALA A 240 -17.47 -14.77 15.82
CA ALA A 240 -18.47 -13.69 15.80
C ALA A 240 -19.26 -13.65 14.47
N LYS A 241 -18.62 -13.95 13.34
CA LYS A 241 -19.22 -14.00 12.00
C LYS A 241 -20.03 -15.27 11.76
N ALA A 242 -19.66 -16.40 12.39
CA ALA A 242 -20.44 -17.64 12.38
C ALA A 242 -21.85 -17.45 12.97
N ASN A 243 -22.01 -16.51 13.92
CA ASN A 243 -23.31 -16.08 14.42
C ASN A 243 -24.07 -15.13 13.48
N TYR A 244 -23.45 -14.65 12.39
CA TYR A 244 -24.02 -13.72 11.39
C TYR A 244 -24.18 -14.33 9.98
N THR A 245 -23.51 -15.45 9.66
CA THR A 245 -23.46 -16.06 8.31
C THR A 245 -24.67 -16.88 7.86
N ASN A 246 -25.86 -16.62 8.41
CA ASN A 246 -27.10 -17.14 7.82
C ASN A 246 -27.65 -16.28 6.65
N ILE A 247 -26.95 -15.24 6.16
CA ILE A 247 -27.57 -14.28 5.22
C ILE A 247 -26.86 -14.07 3.87
N PHE A 248 -25.58 -14.38 3.64
CA PHE A 248 -24.99 -14.18 2.28
C PHE A 248 -23.96 -15.25 1.89
N LYS A 249 -24.38 -16.18 1.02
CA LYS A 249 -23.54 -17.06 0.20
C LYS A 249 -23.87 -16.78 -1.27
N LYS A 250 -22.84 -16.85 -2.14
CA LYS A 250 -22.74 -16.35 -3.53
C LYS A 250 -22.43 -14.85 -3.50
N ASP A 251 -21.25 -14.37 -3.87
CA ASP A 251 -20.42 -14.70 -5.04
C ASP A 251 -18.92 -14.68 -4.67
N PHE A 252 -18.04 -14.87 -5.66
CA PHE A 252 -16.56 -14.92 -5.59
C PHE A 252 -15.94 -16.31 -5.49
N TYR A 253 -16.02 -17.07 -6.58
CA TYR A 253 -14.85 -17.79 -7.06
C TYR A 253 -14.95 -18.04 -8.58
N GLU A 254 -14.21 -17.28 -9.38
CA GLU A 254 -13.70 -17.76 -10.67
C GLU A 254 -12.19 -17.48 -10.73
N PRO A 255 -11.36 -18.47 -11.11
CA PRO A 255 -9.92 -18.32 -11.15
C PRO A 255 -9.48 -17.65 -12.46
N VAL A 256 -8.69 -16.59 -12.38
CA VAL A 256 -8.11 -15.93 -13.56
C VAL A 256 -6.79 -16.61 -13.93
N GLN A 257 -6.77 -17.14 -15.16
CA GLN A 257 -5.63 -17.73 -15.86
C GLN A 257 -4.54 -16.69 -16.16
N ASP A 258 -3.29 -17.16 -16.18
CA ASP A 258 -2.06 -16.40 -16.47
C ASP A 258 -2.20 -15.42 -17.65
N GLN A 259 -1.81 -14.15 -17.44
CA GLN A 259 -1.45 -13.24 -18.52
C GLN A 259 -0.15 -12.51 -18.22
N VAL A 260 0.90 -12.97 -18.89
CA VAL A 260 2.12 -12.20 -19.16
C VAL A 260 1.84 -11.36 -20.40
N ALA A 261 1.55 -10.07 -20.22
CA ALA A 261 1.80 -8.97 -21.17
C ALA A 261 1.09 -7.69 -20.68
N ALA A 262 1.84 -6.61 -20.44
CA ALA A 262 1.38 -5.24 -20.66
C ALA A 262 2.53 -4.25 -20.41
N ALA A 263 3.43 -4.12 -21.39
CA ALA A 263 3.90 -2.80 -21.77
C ALA A 263 3.02 -2.36 -22.95
N VAL A 264 2.55 -1.12 -22.92
CA VAL A 264 1.68 -0.47 -23.93
C VAL A 264 0.17 -0.70 -23.76
N SER A 265 -0.43 0.03 -22.82
CA SER A 265 -1.81 0.53 -22.93
C SER A 265 -1.95 1.77 -22.02
N LEU A 266 -2.06 2.94 -22.65
CA LEU A 266 -2.10 4.27 -22.01
C LEU A 266 -3.55 4.74 -21.70
N SER A 267 -4.58 3.90 -21.81
CA SER A 267 -5.98 4.33 -21.69
C SER A 267 -6.57 4.12 -20.29
N CYS A 268 -5.85 4.55 -19.26
CA CYS A 268 -6.40 4.68 -17.91
C CYS A 268 -6.47 6.18 -17.61
N PRO A 269 -7.62 6.86 -17.75
CA PRO A 269 -7.71 8.30 -17.56
C PRO A 269 -7.39 8.65 -16.09
N CYS A 270 -6.52 9.64 -15.89
CA CYS A 270 -6.63 10.49 -14.71
C CYS A 270 -7.73 11.50 -15.11
#